data_AF-A0A930DF24-F1
#
_entry.id   AF-A0A930DF24-F1
#
_cell.length_a   1.000
_cell.length_b   1.000
_cell.length_c   1.000
_cell.angle_alpha   90.00
_cell.angle_beta   90.00
_cell.angle_gamma   90.00
#
_symmetry.space_group_name_H-M   'P 1'
#
loop_
_entity.id
_entity.type
_entity.pdbx_description
1 polymer ?
#
loop_
_entity_poly.entity_id
_entity_poly.type
_entity_poly.pdbx_seq_one_letter_code
_entity_poly.pdbx_strand_id
1 'polypeptide(L)'
;MPIGWIDFSKNERNKVLKVLDLLSENSTLDELGIATIRDGFSDLFFPGTSTVQTRAKYFFIVPYALRDLERSGETNVNKFLKYFDEIEEDCAKVFIENNIDNTGIMGRRSLANGKWVKRTPADIYWSGLRQYNIFRSGLSLPEYARAICSINAKKNNFIKLGNNNDKAEENEADDGDAGDIRSIHFWDIPTYNDEWFDNLHIELTKNEAEFLKERIINSCEESMFAYVLKNNLPQIMDCKNFTELGNIIKLFPEKMQKDYSLAKDFSEFNYLLRVVYNIVLSDGKNEEANEIFDDLYSDIKDIANIDLEEIFNRTSARKN
;
A
#
# COMPACT_ATOMS: atom_id res chain seq x y z
N MET A 1 -27.23 -29.05 -44.24
CA MET A 1 -26.78 -28.91 -42.83
C MET A 1 -27.74 -27.96 -42.15
N PRO A 2 -28.55 -28.41 -41.17
CA PRO A 2 -29.46 -27.52 -40.45
C PRO A 2 -28.67 -26.70 -39.42
N ILE A 3 -28.86 -25.39 -39.47
CA ILE A 3 -28.33 -24.42 -38.49
C ILE A 3 -29.16 -24.57 -37.22
N GLY A 4 -28.55 -25.10 -36.16
CA GLY A 4 -29.18 -25.22 -34.84
C GLY A 4 -29.14 -23.87 -34.12
N TRP A 5 -30.32 -23.34 -33.78
CA TRP A 5 -30.45 -22.23 -32.85
C TRP A 5 -30.07 -22.71 -31.45
N ILE A 6 -29.02 -22.13 -30.87
CA ILE A 6 -28.70 -22.31 -29.45
C ILE A 6 -29.64 -21.37 -28.69
N ASP A 7 -30.75 -21.91 -28.21
CA ASP A 7 -31.68 -21.21 -27.33
C ASP A 7 -31.14 -21.32 -25.89
N PHE A 8 -30.53 -20.24 -25.38
CA PHE A 8 -30.17 -20.18 -23.97
C PHE A 8 -31.46 -20.11 -23.16
N SER A 9 -31.77 -21.20 -22.47
CA SER A 9 -32.96 -21.24 -21.61
C SER A 9 -32.88 -20.11 -20.57
N LYS A 10 -34.03 -19.53 -20.19
CA LYS A 10 -34.10 -18.52 -19.11
C LYS A 10 -33.39 -18.97 -17.83
N ASN A 11 -33.29 -20.27 -17.59
CA ASN A 11 -32.56 -20.85 -16.46
C ASN A 11 -31.04 -20.77 -16.60
N GLU A 12 -30.48 -20.91 -17.81
CA GLU A 12 -29.04 -20.72 -18.05
C GLU A 12 -28.67 -19.25 -17.96
N ARG A 13 -29.49 -18.35 -18.52
CA ARG A 13 -29.32 -16.91 -18.35
C ARG A 13 -29.37 -16.51 -16.88
N ASN A 14 -30.30 -17.04 -16.10
CA ASN A 14 -30.37 -16.80 -14.66
C ASN A 14 -29.21 -17.44 -13.88
N LYS A 15 -28.63 -18.55 -14.34
CA LYS A 15 -27.42 -19.13 -13.73
C LYS A 15 -26.21 -18.24 -14.01
N VAL A 16 -26.04 -17.76 -15.24
CA VAL A 16 -24.99 -16.81 -15.60
C VAL A 16 -25.16 -15.50 -14.82
N LEU A 17 -26.38 -14.96 -14.74
CA LEU A 17 -26.68 -13.77 -13.93
C LEU A 17 -26.42 -13.98 -12.43
N LYS A 18 -26.66 -15.19 -11.88
CA LYS A 18 -26.32 -15.50 -10.49
C LYS A 18 -24.82 -15.67 -10.25
N VAL A 19 -24.09 -16.24 -11.22
CA VAL A 19 -22.62 -16.26 -11.20
C VAL A 19 -22.08 -14.83 -11.31
N LEU A 20 -22.74 -13.97 -12.08
CA LEU A 20 -22.38 -12.56 -12.20
C LEU A 20 -22.78 -11.73 -10.98
N ASP A 21 -23.87 -12.03 -10.28
CA ASP A 21 -24.19 -11.40 -8.98
C ASP A 21 -23.15 -11.76 -7.93
N LEU A 22 -22.57 -12.96 -8.02
CA LEU A 22 -21.40 -13.36 -7.23
C LEU A 22 -20.11 -12.63 -7.65
N LEU A 23 -20.04 -12.13 -8.89
CA LEU A 23 -18.92 -11.32 -9.42
C LEU A 23 -19.14 -9.79 -9.26
N SER A 24 -20.39 -9.36 -9.10
CA SER A 24 -20.80 -7.96 -8.94
C SER A 24 -20.88 -7.54 -7.47
N GLU A 25 -21.06 -8.49 -6.53
CA GLU A 25 -20.47 -8.35 -5.21
C GLU A 25 -18.99 -8.07 -5.42
N ASN A 26 -18.47 -7.00 -4.80
CA ASN A 26 -17.06 -6.55 -4.81
C ASN A 26 -16.10 -7.69 -4.39
N SER A 27 -15.98 -8.69 -5.25
CA SER A 27 -15.14 -9.85 -5.09
C SER A 27 -13.87 -9.50 -5.86
N THR A 28 -12.83 -9.41 -5.07
CA THR A 28 -11.44 -9.12 -5.41
C THR A 28 -10.84 -10.26 -6.26
N LEU A 29 -11.44 -10.57 -7.41
CA LEU A 29 -10.91 -11.55 -8.37
C LEU A 29 -10.89 -10.91 -9.75
N ASP A 30 -9.67 -10.66 -10.21
CA ASP A 30 -9.37 -10.11 -11.53
C ASP A 30 -9.38 -11.25 -12.56
N GLU A 31 -10.54 -11.51 -13.16
CA GLU A 31 -10.72 -12.59 -14.14
C GLU A 31 -10.03 -12.30 -15.49
N LEU A 32 -9.60 -11.06 -15.72
CA LEU A 32 -9.03 -10.60 -16.99
C LEU A 32 -7.55 -10.17 -16.90
N GLY A 33 -6.93 -10.24 -15.72
CA GLY A 33 -5.54 -9.81 -15.51
C GLY A 33 -5.33 -8.28 -15.54
N ILE A 34 -6.41 -7.49 -15.51
CA ILE A 34 -6.40 -6.01 -15.58
C ILE A 34 -5.82 -5.41 -14.31
N ALA A 35 -6.12 -5.99 -13.15
CA ALA A 35 -5.61 -5.54 -11.85
C ALA A 35 -4.09 -5.65 -11.79
N THR A 36 -3.49 -6.69 -12.38
CA THR A 36 -2.02 -6.83 -12.40
C THR A 36 -1.36 -5.70 -13.20
N ILE A 37 -1.93 -5.32 -14.35
CA ILE A 37 -1.43 -4.20 -15.16
C ILE A 37 -1.64 -2.87 -14.43
N ARG A 38 -2.83 -2.66 -13.85
CA ARG A 38 -3.17 -1.48 -13.05
C ARG A 38 -2.20 -1.30 -11.88
N ASP A 39 -1.95 -2.38 -11.14
CA ASP A 39 -1.08 -2.37 -9.97
C ASP A 39 0.38 -2.16 -10.41
N GLY A 40 0.81 -2.78 -11.52
CA GLY A 40 2.12 -2.54 -12.10
C GLY A 40 2.37 -1.08 -12.50
N PHE A 41 1.39 -0.40 -13.11
CA PHE A 41 1.49 1.05 -13.36
C PHE A 41 1.45 1.87 -12.08
N SER A 42 0.63 1.48 -11.09
CA SER A 42 0.54 2.18 -9.80
C SER A 42 1.87 2.13 -9.06
N ASP A 43 2.53 0.97 -9.02
CA ASP A 43 3.85 0.80 -8.41
C ASP A 43 4.97 1.49 -9.20
N LEU A 44 4.82 1.59 -10.53
CA LEU A 44 5.77 2.32 -11.38
C LEU A 44 5.71 3.83 -11.11
N PHE A 45 4.50 4.39 -11.01
CA PHE A 45 4.31 5.83 -10.84
C PHE A 45 4.42 6.31 -9.39
N PHE A 46 3.82 5.57 -8.46
CA PHE A 46 3.69 5.90 -7.05
C PHE A 46 4.05 4.70 -6.16
N PRO A 47 5.29 4.20 -6.25
CA PRO A 47 5.74 3.04 -5.48
C PRO A 47 5.56 3.26 -3.98
N GLY A 48 5.09 2.23 -3.27
CA GLY A 48 4.91 2.27 -1.81
C GLY A 48 3.65 3.00 -1.34
N THR A 49 2.79 3.43 -2.28
CA THR A 49 1.48 4.01 -1.99
C THR A 49 0.35 3.04 -2.27
N SER A 50 -0.82 3.27 -1.66
CA SER A 50 -2.04 2.52 -1.95
C SER A 50 -3.25 3.43 -1.81
N THR A 51 -4.30 3.20 -2.59
CA THR A 51 -5.57 3.93 -2.48
C THR A 51 -6.27 3.76 -1.13
N VAL A 52 -5.88 2.74 -0.35
CA VAL A 52 -6.37 2.52 1.02
C VAL A 52 -5.66 3.42 2.03
N GLN A 53 -4.46 3.91 1.72
CA GLN A 53 -3.74 4.85 2.58
C GLN A 53 -4.44 6.20 2.58
N THR A 54 -4.68 6.76 3.77
CA THR A 54 -5.48 7.98 3.93
C THR A 54 -4.65 9.18 4.38
N ARG A 55 -3.62 8.96 5.20
CA ARG A 55 -2.78 10.01 5.79
C ARG A 55 -1.32 9.59 5.83
N ALA A 56 -0.40 10.51 5.54
CA ALA A 56 1.04 10.21 5.57
C ALA A 56 1.58 10.00 7.00
N LYS A 57 0.91 10.52 8.03
CA LYS A 57 1.35 10.39 9.44
C LYS A 57 1.50 8.94 9.90
N TYR A 58 0.73 8.01 9.34
CA TYR A 58 0.86 6.58 9.66
C TYR A 58 2.23 5.98 9.28
N PHE A 59 3.00 6.59 8.38
CA PHE A 59 4.40 6.22 8.12
C PHE A 59 5.34 6.49 9.31
N PHE A 60 4.90 7.26 10.31
CA PHE A 60 5.68 7.60 11.50
C PHE A 60 5.16 6.89 12.74
N ILE A 61 3.84 6.87 12.93
CA ILE A 61 3.19 6.25 14.11
C ILE A 61 3.53 4.77 14.22
N VAL A 62 3.41 4.03 13.11
CA VAL A 62 3.68 2.58 13.10
C VAL A 62 5.12 2.30 13.55
N PRO A 63 6.14 2.94 12.96
CA PRO A 63 7.52 2.80 13.45
C PRO A 63 7.73 3.29 14.89
N TYR A 64 7.13 4.41 15.32
CA TYR A 64 7.27 4.93 16.68
C TYR A 64 6.74 3.94 17.73
N ALA A 65 5.53 3.42 17.52
CA ALA A 65 4.92 2.43 18.40
C ALA A 65 5.75 1.13 18.47
N LEU A 66 6.30 0.66 17.34
CA LEU A 66 7.18 -0.52 17.33
C LEU A 66 8.52 -0.26 18.02
N ARG A 67 9.02 0.98 18.01
CA ARG A 67 10.24 1.40 18.70
C ARG A 67 10.05 1.45 20.22
N ASP A 68 8.88 1.90 20.68
CA ASP A 68 8.53 1.86 22.11
C ASP A 68 8.45 0.42 22.62
N LEU A 69 7.81 -0.46 21.84
CA LEU A 69 7.71 -1.88 22.20
C LEU A 69 9.04 -2.61 22.16
N GLU A 70 9.96 -2.23 21.27
CA GLU A 70 11.34 -2.73 21.28
C GLU A 70 12.02 -2.43 22.62
N ARG A 71 11.79 -1.24 23.18
CA ARG A 71 12.36 -0.79 24.46
C ARG A 71 11.67 -1.38 25.68
N SER A 72 10.40 -1.78 25.56
CA SER A 72 9.63 -2.41 26.65
C SER A 72 10.28 -3.69 27.22
N GLY A 73 11.13 -4.36 26.43
CA GLY A 73 11.79 -5.61 26.83
C GLY A 73 10.87 -6.85 26.76
N GLU A 74 9.68 -6.76 26.15
CA GLU A 74 8.75 -7.88 26.04
C GLU A 74 9.38 -9.05 25.27
N THR A 75 9.15 -10.25 25.79
CA THR A 75 9.73 -11.51 25.28
C THR A 75 8.68 -12.42 24.66
N ASN A 76 7.40 -12.15 24.90
CA ASN A 76 6.29 -12.90 24.35
C ASN A 76 5.71 -12.21 23.12
N VAL A 77 5.80 -12.87 21.96
CA VAL A 77 5.37 -12.36 20.66
C VAL A 77 3.87 -12.04 20.63
N ASN A 78 3.02 -12.87 21.25
CA ASN A 78 1.57 -12.64 21.24
C ASN A 78 1.21 -11.41 22.09
N LYS A 79 1.91 -11.21 23.21
CA LYS A 79 1.73 -9.99 24.01
C LYS A 79 2.24 -8.76 23.27
N PHE A 80 3.40 -8.86 22.63
CA PHE A 80 3.99 -7.79 21.83
C PHE A 80 3.00 -7.30 20.76
N LEU A 81 2.45 -8.21 19.95
CA LEU A 81 1.49 -7.86 18.90
C LEU A 81 0.18 -7.30 19.48
N LYS A 82 -0.29 -7.85 20.59
CA LYS A 82 -1.49 -7.32 21.26
C LYS A 82 -1.27 -5.89 21.77
N TYR A 83 -0.14 -5.61 22.43
CA TYR A 83 0.19 -4.27 22.88
C TYR A 83 0.38 -3.31 21.71
N PHE A 84 0.91 -3.80 20.59
CA PHE A 84 1.00 -3.01 19.37
C PHE A 84 -0.37 -2.60 18.84
N ASP A 85 -1.31 -3.54 18.73
CA ASP A 85 -2.69 -3.25 18.32
C ASP A 85 -3.37 -2.25 19.29
N GLU A 86 -3.13 -2.38 20.61
CA GLU A 86 -3.64 -1.45 21.62
C GLU A 86 -3.07 -0.03 21.43
N ILE A 87 -1.78 0.13 21.15
CA ILE A 87 -1.16 1.44 20.86
C ILE A 87 -1.73 2.05 19.57
N GLU A 88 -1.91 1.25 18.52
CA GLU A 88 -2.53 1.74 17.27
C GLU A 88 -3.98 2.18 17.47
N GLU A 89 -4.74 1.43 18.29
CA GLU A 89 -6.10 1.78 18.67
C GLU A 89 -6.16 3.11 19.42
N ASP A 90 -5.27 3.30 20.41
CA ASP A 90 -5.23 4.51 21.22
C ASP A 90 -4.78 5.73 20.41
N CYS A 91 -3.83 5.58 19.47
CA CYS A 91 -3.49 6.64 18.52
C CYS A 91 -4.72 7.10 17.71
N ALA A 92 -5.54 6.16 17.26
CA ALA A 92 -6.75 6.50 16.51
C ALA A 92 -7.80 7.22 17.37
N LYS A 93 -7.97 6.84 18.64
CA LYS A 93 -8.84 7.56 19.58
C LYS A 93 -8.39 9.01 19.74
N VAL A 94 -7.10 9.24 20.00
CA VAL A 94 -6.52 10.58 20.12
C VAL A 94 -6.76 11.40 18.85
N PHE A 95 -6.61 10.82 17.66
CA PHE A 95 -6.91 11.54 16.42
C PHE A 95 -8.37 11.92 16.26
N ILE A 96 -9.29 11.05 16.67
CA ILE A 96 -10.73 11.31 16.58
C ILE A 96 -11.13 12.42 17.55
N GLU A 97 -10.60 12.41 18.76
CA GLU A 97 -10.85 13.43 19.79
C GLU A 97 -10.28 14.79 19.37
N ASN A 98 -9.04 14.82 18.87
CA ASN A 98 -8.38 16.06 18.44
C ASN A 98 -8.93 16.61 17.12
N ASN A 99 -9.63 15.80 16.31
CA ASN A 99 -10.12 16.19 14.99
C ASN A 99 -11.52 15.64 14.71
N ILE A 100 -12.52 16.29 15.31
CA ILE A 100 -13.93 15.88 15.21
C ILE A 100 -14.42 15.90 13.76
N ASP A 101 -14.00 16.88 12.95
CA ASP A 101 -14.49 17.07 11.57
C ASP A 101 -13.58 16.47 10.49
N ASN A 102 -12.40 15.97 10.84
CA ASN A 102 -11.43 15.52 9.85
C ASN A 102 -11.73 14.09 9.37
N THR A 103 -11.87 13.94 8.05
CA THR A 103 -12.11 12.65 7.40
C THR A 103 -10.77 11.92 7.15
N GLY A 104 -10.80 10.59 7.04
CA GLY A 104 -9.61 9.80 6.71
C GLY A 104 -8.81 9.23 7.89
N ILE A 105 -9.29 9.34 9.14
CA ILE A 105 -8.69 8.60 10.26
C ILE A 105 -9.06 7.11 10.13
N MET A 106 -8.05 6.25 10.09
CA MET A 106 -8.24 4.80 10.03
C MET A 106 -8.91 4.30 11.32
N GLY A 107 -9.88 3.40 11.18
CA GLY A 107 -10.59 2.82 12.32
C GLY A 107 -11.71 3.65 12.93
N ARG A 108 -11.95 4.90 12.49
CA ARG A 108 -13.04 5.75 13.02
C ARG A 108 -14.40 5.07 13.04
N ARG A 109 -14.79 4.41 11.94
CA ARG A 109 -16.07 3.67 11.86
C ARG A 109 -16.09 2.40 12.73
N SER A 110 -14.97 1.70 12.84
CA SER A 110 -14.88 0.47 13.63
C SER A 110 -14.90 0.77 15.13
N LEU A 111 -14.17 1.80 15.55
CA LEU A 111 -14.14 2.30 16.93
C LEU A 111 -15.52 2.75 17.42
N ALA A 112 -16.32 3.40 16.56
CA ALA A 112 -17.71 3.74 16.87
C ALA A 112 -18.56 2.50 17.20
N ASN A 113 -18.18 1.32 16.68
CA ASN A 113 -18.83 0.03 16.94
C ASN A 113 -18.13 -0.80 18.03
N GLY A 114 -17.19 -0.20 18.78
CA GLY A 114 -16.46 -0.85 19.87
C GLY A 114 -15.51 -1.96 19.43
N LYS A 115 -15.02 -1.94 18.17
CA LYS A 115 -14.07 -2.93 17.65
C LYS A 115 -12.90 -2.25 16.95
N TRP A 116 -11.72 -2.84 17.05
CA TRP A 116 -10.58 -2.43 16.23
C TRP A 116 -10.67 -2.97 14.80
N VAL A 117 -9.87 -2.39 13.89
CA VAL A 117 -9.89 -2.71 12.46
C VAL A 117 -9.25 -4.06 12.16
N LYS A 118 -9.77 -4.75 11.13
CA LYS A 118 -9.18 -6.01 10.64
C LYS A 118 -7.88 -5.80 9.85
N ARG A 119 -7.77 -4.69 9.12
CA ARG A 119 -6.53 -4.25 8.48
C ARG A 119 -6.04 -3.03 9.23
N THR A 120 -4.96 -3.18 9.97
CA THR A 120 -4.41 -2.11 10.80
C THR A 120 -3.62 -1.11 9.96
N PRO A 121 -3.29 0.08 10.49
CA PRO A 121 -2.35 0.97 9.84
C PRO A 121 -1.02 0.27 9.53
N ALA A 122 -0.49 -0.56 10.43
CA ALA A 122 0.71 -1.35 10.15
C ALA A 122 0.55 -2.22 8.90
N ASP A 123 -0.54 -2.98 8.76
CA ASP A 123 -0.77 -3.83 7.58
C ASP A 123 -0.78 -3.03 6.26
N ILE A 124 -1.40 -1.84 6.28
CA ILE A 124 -1.59 -1.01 5.08
C ILE A 124 -0.30 -0.26 4.70
N TYR A 125 0.49 0.15 5.68
CA TYR A 125 1.69 0.97 5.45
C TYR A 125 2.99 0.16 5.42
N TRP A 126 2.98 -1.11 5.82
CA TRP A 126 4.19 -1.96 5.88
C TRP A 126 4.97 -2.02 4.56
N SER A 127 4.27 -2.17 3.43
CA SER A 127 4.90 -2.21 2.11
C SER A 127 5.59 -0.89 1.79
N GLY A 128 4.95 0.25 2.07
CA GLY A 128 5.52 1.57 1.88
C GLY A 128 6.69 1.85 2.84
N LEU A 129 6.62 1.40 4.09
CA LEU A 129 7.72 1.52 5.07
C LEU A 129 9.00 0.85 4.58
N ARG A 130 8.87 -0.31 3.93
CA ARG A 130 9.98 -1.00 3.26
C ARG A 130 10.42 -0.28 2.00
N GLN A 131 9.48 0.09 1.14
CA GLN A 131 9.77 0.76 -0.13
C GLN A 131 10.55 2.05 0.09
N TYR A 132 10.27 2.79 1.16
CA TYR A 132 10.94 4.05 1.50
C TYR A 132 12.18 3.87 2.38
N ASN A 133 12.62 2.63 2.65
CA ASN A 133 13.74 2.30 3.52
C ASN A 133 13.64 2.93 4.93
N ILE A 134 12.42 3.15 5.42
CA ILE A 134 12.15 3.52 6.81
C ILE A 134 12.30 2.27 7.69
N PHE A 135 11.86 1.13 7.16
CA PHE A 135 12.18 -0.19 7.68
C PHE A 135 13.22 -0.86 6.78
N ARG A 136 14.42 -1.12 7.30
CA ARG A 136 15.60 -1.56 6.54
C ARG A 136 15.70 -3.09 6.40
N SER A 137 14.65 -3.84 6.70
CA SER A 137 14.66 -5.29 6.71
C SER A 137 13.54 -5.90 5.86
N GLY A 138 13.75 -7.12 5.36
CA GLY A 138 12.76 -7.89 4.61
C GLY A 138 11.73 -8.62 5.48
N LEU A 139 11.82 -8.52 6.80
CA LEU A 139 10.98 -9.26 7.76
C LEU A 139 9.55 -8.73 7.84
N SER A 140 8.56 -9.61 7.79
CA SER A 140 7.15 -9.26 8.03
C SER A 140 6.94 -8.77 9.48
N LEU A 141 5.84 -8.09 9.77
CA LEU A 141 5.54 -7.62 11.14
C LEU A 141 5.61 -8.75 12.19
N PRO A 142 5.05 -9.96 11.96
CA PRO A 142 5.20 -11.07 12.91
C PRO A 142 6.63 -11.62 13.03
N GLU A 143 7.43 -11.56 11.95
CA GLU A 143 8.84 -11.96 11.97
C GLU A 143 9.70 -10.95 12.72
N TYR A 144 9.42 -9.66 12.53
CA TYR A 144 10.04 -8.57 13.28
C TYR A 144 9.74 -8.74 14.79
N ALA A 145 8.49 -8.96 15.17
CA ALA A 145 8.12 -9.20 16.57
C ALA A 145 8.86 -10.41 17.15
N ARG A 146 8.97 -11.52 16.41
CA ARG A 146 9.78 -12.69 16.81
C ARG A 146 11.25 -12.35 17.01
N ALA A 147 11.84 -11.60 16.08
CA ALA A 147 13.24 -11.20 16.16
C ALA A 147 13.50 -10.35 17.42
N ILE A 148 12.69 -9.31 17.65
CA ILE A 148 12.82 -8.44 18.83
C ILE A 148 12.61 -9.21 20.13
N CYS A 149 11.56 -10.01 20.24
CA CYS A 149 11.32 -10.82 21.43
C CYS A 149 12.48 -11.79 21.73
N SER A 150 13.10 -12.37 20.68
CA SER A 150 14.28 -13.23 20.85
C SER A 150 15.51 -12.47 21.32
N ILE A 151 15.74 -11.25 20.80
CA ILE A 151 16.83 -10.36 21.23
C ILE A 151 16.63 -9.96 22.69
N ASN A 152 15.41 -9.59 23.08
CA ASN A 152 15.07 -9.22 24.44
C ASN A 152 15.21 -10.41 25.41
N ALA A 153 14.82 -11.61 24.99
CA ALA A 153 15.01 -12.82 25.78
C ALA A 153 16.50 -13.12 26.02
N LYS A 154 17.33 -13.01 24.98
CA LYS A 154 18.80 -13.16 25.10
C LYS A 154 19.37 -12.11 26.06
N LYS A 155 19.04 -10.82 25.89
CA LYS A 155 19.47 -9.74 26.79
C LYS A 155 19.09 -10.03 28.24
N ASN A 156 17.85 -10.44 28.50
CA ASN A 156 17.37 -10.78 29.84
C ASN A 156 18.13 -11.98 30.44
N ASN A 157 18.48 -12.98 29.64
CA ASN A 157 19.29 -14.12 30.11
C ASN A 157 20.72 -13.68 30.46
N PHE A 158 21.36 -12.84 29.64
CA PHE A 158 22.69 -12.30 29.94
C PHE A 158 22.69 -11.47 31.23
N ILE A 159 21.66 -10.63 31.45
CA ILE A 159 21.52 -9.85 32.69
C ILE A 159 21.35 -10.78 33.89
N LYS A 160 20.56 -11.85 33.78
CA LYS A 160 20.37 -12.83 34.87
C LYS A 160 21.65 -13.62 35.19
N LEU A 161 22.45 -13.97 34.18
CA LEU A 161 23.74 -14.63 34.39
C LEU A 161 24.77 -13.69 35.02
N GLY A 162 24.81 -12.42 34.62
CA GLY A 162 25.74 -11.42 35.19
C GLY A 162 25.40 -10.93 36.60
N ASN A 163 24.20 -11.24 37.11
CA ASN A 163 23.76 -10.83 38.46
C ASN A 163 23.89 -11.95 39.50
N ASN A 164 24.36 -13.14 39.09
CA ASN A 164 24.71 -14.22 40.02
C ASN A 164 26.15 -13.98 40.49
N ASN A 165 26.28 -13.41 41.70
CA ASN A 165 27.51 -13.21 42.46
C ASN A 165 28.66 -14.15 42.08
N ASP A 166 29.79 -13.54 41.71
CA ASP A 166 31.12 -14.13 41.52
C ASP A 166 31.49 -15.13 42.63
N LYS A 167 31.29 -16.43 42.39
CA LYS A 167 32.11 -17.55 42.91
C LYS A 167 31.87 -18.81 42.07
N ALA A 168 32.34 -18.84 40.83
CA ALA A 168 32.66 -20.09 40.15
C ALA A 168 33.66 -19.82 39.03
N GLU A 169 34.90 -20.23 39.30
CA GLU A 169 36.02 -20.56 38.43
C GLU A 169 35.89 -20.21 36.94
N GLU A 170 36.86 -19.39 36.51
CA GLU A 170 37.30 -19.18 35.14
C GLU A 170 37.33 -20.50 34.36
N ASN A 171 36.32 -20.72 33.54
CA ASN A 171 36.46 -21.53 32.34
C ASN A 171 36.20 -20.60 31.16
N GLU A 172 37.31 -20.27 30.50
CA GLU A 172 37.39 -19.66 29.19
C GLU A 172 36.47 -20.41 28.21
N ALA A 173 35.29 -19.86 27.98
CA ALA A 173 34.54 -20.07 26.76
C ALA A 173 34.37 -18.68 26.13
N ASP A 174 35.37 -18.37 25.30
CA ASP A 174 35.43 -17.25 24.37
C ASP A 174 34.30 -17.40 23.33
N ASP A 175 33.05 -17.07 23.71
CA ASP A 175 31.96 -16.91 22.75
C ASP A 175 32.04 -15.50 22.16
N GLY A 176 32.86 -15.38 21.12
CA GLY A 176 33.08 -14.22 20.26
C GLY A 176 31.86 -13.75 19.46
N ASP A 177 30.64 -13.91 19.99
CA ASP A 177 29.37 -13.49 19.42
C ASP A 177 28.72 -12.33 20.21
N ALA A 178 29.34 -11.88 21.30
CA ALA A 178 28.86 -10.74 22.10
C ALA A 178 28.94 -9.39 21.35
N GLY A 179 29.60 -9.34 20.19
CA GLY A 179 29.71 -8.17 19.33
C GLY A 179 28.46 -7.90 18.47
N ASP A 180 27.64 -8.92 18.18
CA ASP A 180 26.67 -8.83 17.09
C ASP A 180 25.25 -8.41 17.54
N ILE A 181 24.93 -8.52 18.83
CA ILE A 181 23.61 -8.17 19.39
C ILE A 181 23.40 -6.64 19.45
N ARG A 182 24.46 -5.82 19.33
CA ARG A 182 24.41 -4.38 19.61
C ARG A 182 24.06 -3.47 18.42
N SER A 183 23.84 -3.98 17.20
CA SER A 183 23.72 -3.06 16.05
C SER A 183 22.59 -3.31 15.04
N ILE A 184 21.65 -4.24 15.28
CA ILE A 184 20.54 -4.42 14.33
C ILE A 184 19.57 -3.23 14.41
N HIS A 185 19.81 -2.22 13.57
CA HIS A 185 18.93 -1.06 13.39
C HIS A 185 17.91 -1.37 12.29
N PHE A 186 16.78 -1.94 12.69
CA PHE A 186 15.66 -2.19 11.79
C PHE A 186 15.02 -0.91 11.25
N TRP A 187 15.11 0.18 12.03
CA TRP A 187 14.37 1.41 11.79
C TRP A 187 15.29 2.59 11.51
N ASP A 188 14.85 3.41 10.57
CA ASP A 188 15.45 4.70 10.25
C ASP A 188 14.42 5.80 10.47
N ILE A 189 14.39 6.33 11.70
CA ILE A 189 13.37 7.30 12.11
C ILE A 189 14.03 8.37 13.00
N PRO A 190 14.76 9.34 12.40
CA PRO A 190 15.48 10.36 13.17
C PRO A 190 14.54 11.33 13.90
N THR A 191 13.26 11.34 13.54
CA THR A 191 12.21 12.20 14.13
C THR A 191 11.57 11.61 15.38
N TYR A 192 11.90 10.37 15.76
CA TYR A 192 11.35 9.73 16.95
C TYR A 192 11.82 10.42 18.23
N ASN A 193 10.90 10.59 19.17
CA ASN A 193 11.15 11.02 20.55
C ASN A 193 10.29 10.19 21.51
N ASP A 194 10.65 10.14 22.78
CA ASP A 194 9.99 9.27 23.76
C ASP A 194 8.58 9.79 24.16
N GLU A 195 8.31 11.07 23.93
CA GLU A 195 7.06 11.77 24.24
C GLU A 195 6.19 12.00 22.98
N TRP A 196 6.36 11.15 21.95
CA TRP A 196 5.73 11.37 20.63
C TRP A 196 4.21 11.25 20.70
N PHE A 197 3.71 10.45 21.65
CA PHE A 197 2.29 10.21 21.85
C PHE A 197 1.58 11.44 22.48
N ASP A 198 2.27 12.18 23.35
CA ASP A 198 1.68 13.34 24.03
C ASP A 198 1.45 14.52 23.08
N ASN A 199 2.27 14.63 22.04
CA ASN A 199 2.20 15.68 21.01
C ASN A 199 1.62 15.16 19.68
N LEU A 200 0.75 14.15 19.75
CA LEU A 200 0.27 13.43 18.58
C LEU A 200 -0.78 14.24 17.78
N HIS A 201 -0.37 14.66 16.58
CA HIS A 201 -1.23 15.32 15.59
C HIS A 201 -1.28 14.54 14.28
N ILE A 202 -2.41 14.64 13.57
CA ILE A 202 -2.61 13.93 12.30
C ILE A 202 -1.81 14.54 11.14
N GLU A 203 -1.47 15.82 11.26
CA GLU A 203 -0.63 16.54 10.31
C GLU A 203 0.85 16.20 10.53
N LEU A 204 1.62 16.17 9.44
CA LEU A 204 3.06 16.02 9.53
C LEU A 204 3.68 17.29 10.07
N THR A 205 4.63 17.14 10.99
CA THR A 205 5.54 18.23 11.33
C THR A 205 6.47 18.52 10.14
N LYS A 206 7.09 19.71 10.13
CA LYS A 206 8.03 20.08 9.07
C LYS A 206 9.17 19.06 8.90
N ASN A 207 9.76 18.61 10.01
CA ASN A 207 10.85 17.63 10.00
C ASN A 207 10.41 16.27 9.46
N GLU A 208 9.20 15.81 9.82
CA GLU A 208 8.64 14.56 9.29
C GLU A 208 8.37 14.67 7.79
N ALA A 209 7.81 15.81 7.33
CA ALA A 209 7.54 16.03 5.92
C ALA A 209 8.84 16.07 5.09
N GLU A 210 9.87 16.77 5.57
CA GLU A 210 11.20 16.80 4.93
C GLU A 210 11.84 15.40 4.89
N PHE A 211 11.80 14.67 6.00
CA PHE A 211 12.34 13.31 6.07
C PHE A 211 11.63 12.35 5.10
N LEU A 212 10.28 12.33 5.10
CA LEU A 212 9.52 11.45 4.22
C LEU A 212 9.77 11.80 2.74
N LYS A 213 9.83 13.11 2.43
CA LYS A 213 10.18 13.58 1.10
C LYS A 213 11.54 13.06 0.64
N GLU A 214 12.57 13.18 1.47
CA GLU A 214 13.91 12.67 1.15
C GLU A 214 13.92 11.15 0.96
N ARG A 215 13.20 10.41 1.81
CA ARG A 215 13.07 8.95 1.69
C ARG A 215 12.48 8.51 0.38
N ILE A 216 11.39 9.16 -0.05
CA ILE A 216 10.73 8.85 -1.31
C ILE A 216 11.64 9.21 -2.49
N ILE A 217 12.29 10.37 -2.45
CA ILE A 217 13.20 10.81 -3.52
C ILE A 217 14.35 9.79 -3.69
N ASN A 218 14.99 9.37 -2.59
CA ASN A 218 16.16 8.50 -2.63
C ASN A 218 15.80 7.03 -2.92
N SER A 219 14.63 6.56 -2.48
CA SER A 219 14.26 5.14 -2.65
C SER A 219 13.52 4.86 -3.95
N CYS A 220 12.93 5.91 -4.57
CA CYS A 220 12.03 5.78 -5.72
C CYS A 220 12.43 6.71 -6.88
N GLU A 221 13.73 6.94 -7.10
CA GLU A 221 14.29 7.97 -8.00
C GLU A 221 13.69 8.01 -9.42
N GLU A 222 13.33 6.84 -9.99
CA GLU A 222 12.77 6.73 -11.35
C GLU A 222 11.25 6.93 -11.42
N SER A 223 10.57 7.14 -10.29
CA SER A 223 9.10 7.25 -10.24
C SER A 223 8.62 8.69 -10.46
N MET A 224 7.40 8.83 -10.99
CA MET A 224 6.74 10.14 -11.09
C MET A 224 6.62 10.79 -9.71
N PHE A 225 6.38 9.99 -8.66
CA PHE A 225 6.24 10.48 -7.30
C PHE A 225 7.52 11.18 -6.79
N ALA A 226 8.67 10.53 -6.95
CA ALA A 226 9.96 11.13 -6.59
C ALA A 226 10.27 12.38 -7.43
N TYR A 227 9.96 12.35 -8.73
CA TYR A 227 10.20 13.49 -9.62
C TYR A 227 9.41 14.73 -9.20
N VAL A 228 8.13 14.56 -8.87
CA VAL A 228 7.25 15.64 -8.40
C VAL A 228 7.78 16.25 -7.11
N LEU A 229 8.17 15.41 -6.15
CA LEU A 229 8.70 15.86 -4.87
C LEU A 229 10.05 16.57 -5.03
N LYS A 230 10.93 16.05 -5.88
CA LYS A 230 12.27 16.61 -6.13
C LYS A 230 12.20 17.99 -6.77
N ASN A 231 11.33 18.16 -7.76
CA ASN A 231 11.20 19.41 -8.51
C ASN A 231 10.16 20.38 -7.91
N ASN A 232 9.47 20.00 -6.84
CA ASN A 232 8.38 20.76 -6.23
C ASN A 232 7.38 21.27 -7.28
N LEU A 233 6.68 20.35 -7.96
CA LEU A 233 5.71 20.71 -9.00
C LEU A 233 4.33 21.01 -8.37
N PRO A 234 3.96 22.27 -8.06
CA PRO A 234 2.66 22.57 -7.45
C PRO A 234 1.49 22.26 -8.38
N GLN A 235 1.71 22.27 -9.70
CA GLN A 235 0.68 22.05 -10.71
C GLN A 235 0.00 20.68 -10.58
N ILE A 236 0.66 19.71 -9.95
CA ILE A 236 0.05 18.39 -9.71
C ILE A 236 -1.15 18.47 -8.77
N MET A 237 -1.21 19.48 -7.90
CA MET A 237 -2.32 19.69 -6.97
C MET A 237 -3.59 20.16 -7.68
N ASP A 238 -3.45 20.70 -8.89
CA ASP A 238 -4.58 21.14 -9.72
C ASP A 238 -5.19 19.97 -10.52
N CYS A 239 -4.46 18.85 -10.66
CA CYS A 239 -4.94 17.66 -11.35
C CYS A 239 -5.92 16.87 -10.47
N LYS A 240 -7.18 16.76 -10.90
CA LYS A 240 -8.23 16.02 -10.18
C LYS A 240 -8.23 14.52 -10.45
N ASN A 241 -7.66 14.13 -11.59
CA ASN A 241 -7.61 12.74 -12.05
C ASN A 241 -6.32 12.49 -12.84
N PHE A 242 -6.05 11.21 -13.11
CA PHE A 242 -4.84 10.78 -13.81
C PHE A 242 -4.77 11.32 -15.25
N THR A 243 -5.91 11.50 -15.94
CA THR A 243 -5.95 12.04 -17.30
C THR A 243 -5.50 13.49 -17.38
N GLU A 244 -5.78 14.29 -16.36
CA GLU A 244 -5.34 15.70 -16.27
C GLU A 244 -3.82 15.84 -16.10
N LEU A 245 -3.09 14.79 -15.71
CA LEU A 245 -1.63 14.80 -15.72
C LEU A 245 -1.05 15.06 -17.12
N GLY A 246 -1.80 14.74 -18.18
CA GLY A 246 -1.43 15.04 -19.56
C GLY A 246 -1.14 16.53 -19.81
N ASN A 247 -1.72 17.43 -19.02
CA ASN A 247 -1.47 18.87 -19.11
C ASN A 247 -0.04 19.26 -18.68
N ILE A 248 0.55 18.48 -17.78
CA ILE A 248 1.86 18.74 -17.19
C ILE A 248 2.91 17.68 -17.56
N ILE A 249 2.51 16.60 -18.26
CA ILE A 249 3.37 15.45 -18.53
C ILE A 249 4.65 15.83 -19.29
N LYS A 250 4.59 16.88 -20.12
CA LYS A 250 5.75 17.42 -20.86
C LYS A 250 6.87 17.94 -19.94
N LEU A 251 6.57 18.20 -18.67
CA LEU A 251 7.55 18.59 -17.66
C LEU A 251 8.35 17.40 -17.12
N PHE A 252 7.91 16.17 -17.36
CA PHE A 252 8.54 14.94 -16.89
C PHE A 252 9.56 14.41 -17.90
N PRO A 253 10.53 13.57 -17.48
CA PRO A 253 11.47 12.91 -18.40
C PRO A 253 10.75 12.04 -19.43
N GLU A 254 11.30 11.92 -20.64
CA GLU A 254 10.69 11.19 -21.78
C GLU A 254 10.22 9.77 -21.43
N LYS A 255 11.00 9.05 -20.60
CA LYS A 255 10.63 7.71 -20.10
C LYS A 255 9.29 7.73 -19.36
N MET A 256 9.10 8.67 -18.43
CA MET A 256 7.85 8.80 -17.66
C MET A 256 6.69 9.27 -18.54
N GLN A 257 6.96 10.11 -19.55
CA GLN A 257 5.94 10.49 -20.52
C GLN A 257 5.45 9.28 -21.31
N LYS A 258 6.37 8.43 -21.76
CA LYS A 258 6.04 7.19 -22.45
C LYS A 258 5.24 6.23 -21.56
N ASP A 259 5.68 6.04 -20.32
CA ASP A 259 4.96 5.20 -19.36
C ASP A 259 3.54 5.71 -19.10
N TYR A 260 3.38 7.03 -18.97
CA TYR A 260 2.08 7.69 -18.84
C TYR A 260 1.18 7.45 -20.06
N SER A 261 1.72 7.60 -21.29
CA SER A 261 0.98 7.32 -22.52
C SER A 261 0.49 5.87 -22.54
N LEU A 262 1.35 4.89 -22.26
CA LEU A 262 0.95 3.48 -22.20
C LEU A 262 -0.17 3.23 -21.18
N ALA A 263 -0.09 3.85 -19.99
CA ALA A 263 -1.11 3.72 -18.96
C ALA A 263 -2.44 4.37 -19.38
N LYS A 264 -2.37 5.54 -20.04
CA LYS A 264 -3.53 6.26 -20.55
C LYS A 264 -4.22 5.46 -21.66
N ASP A 265 -3.47 4.99 -22.64
CA ASP A 265 -3.98 4.18 -23.76
C ASP A 265 -4.64 2.89 -23.24
N PHE A 266 -4.01 2.23 -22.27
CA PHE A 266 -4.61 1.07 -21.60
C PHE A 266 -5.91 1.43 -20.86
N SER A 267 -5.97 2.57 -20.18
CA SER A 267 -7.19 3.02 -19.49
C SER A 267 -8.33 3.28 -20.47
N GLU A 268 -8.07 3.92 -21.61
CA GLU A 268 -9.07 4.18 -22.66
C GLU A 268 -9.57 2.87 -23.28
N PHE A 269 -8.66 1.94 -23.56
CA PHE A 269 -9.01 0.60 -24.02
C PHE A 269 -9.90 -0.16 -23.03
N ASN A 270 -9.58 -0.15 -21.73
CA ASN A 270 -10.42 -0.79 -20.71
C ASN A 270 -11.79 -0.13 -20.58
N TYR A 271 -11.86 1.19 -20.75
CA TYR A 271 -13.14 1.89 -20.76
C TYR A 271 -14.01 1.43 -21.94
N LEU A 272 -13.44 1.34 -23.14
CA LEU A 272 -14.13 0.80 -24.31
C LEU A 272 -14.61 -0.64 -24.09
N LEU A 273 -13.77 -1.51 -23.53
CA LEU A 273 -14.15 -2.90 -23.19
C LEU A 273 -15.35 -2.94 -22.25
N ARG A 274 -15.37 -2.08 -21.22
CA ARG A 274 -16.48 -1.99 -20.28
C ARG A 274 -17.78 -1.54 -20.96
N VAL A 275 -17.70 -0.58 -21.88
CA VAL A 275 -18.86 -0.10 -22.65
C VAL A 275 -19.42 -1.23 -23.52
N VAL A 276 -18.57 -1.91 -24.30
CA VAL A 276 -18.98 -3.05 -25.14
C VAL A 276 -19.59 -4.16 -24.30
N TYR A 277 -18.98 -4.48 -23.15
CA TYR A 277 -19.51 -5.46 -22.21
C TYR A 277 -20.93 -5.11 -21.75
N ASN A 278 -21.18 -3.86 -21.38
CA ASN A 278 -22.50 -3.41 -20.94
C ASN A 278 -23.56 -3.47 -22.05
N ILE A 279 -23.17 -3.20 -23.30
CA ILE A 279 -24.06 -3.37 -24.46
C ILE A 279 -24.41 -4.85 -24.64
N VAL A 280 -23.42 -5.73 -24.64
CA VAL A 280 -23.63 -7.19 -24.79
C VAL A 280 -24.48 -7.74 -23.66
N LEU A 281 -24.19 -7.37 -22.40
CA LEU A 281 -24.93 -7.83 -21.22
C LEU A 281 -26.40 -7.42 -21.26
N SER A 282 -26.69 -6.23 -21.79
CA SER A 282 -28.05 -5.70 -21.89
C SER A 282 -28.80 -6.16 -23.15
N ASP A 283 -28.21 -7.00 -24.00
CA ASP A 283 -28.70 -7.30 -25.36
C ASP A 283 -28.99 -6.01 -26.16
N GLY A 284 -28.14 -4.99 -26.02
CA GLY A 284 -28.27 -3.70 -26.70
C GLY A 284 -29.33 -2.76 -26.12
N LYS A 285 -29.91 -3.07 -24.95
CA LYS A 285 -30.97 -2.25 -24.32
C LYS A 285 -30.45 -1.14 -23.41
N ASN A 286 -29.14 -1.08 -23.17
CA ASN A 286 -28.53 -0.02 -22.38
C ASN A 286 -28.29 1.21 -23.26
N GLU A 287 -29.23 2.16 -23.21
CA GLU A 287 -29.17 3.41 -23.99
C GLU A 287 -27.89 4.22 -23.69
N GLU A 288 -27.49 4.35 -22.42
CA GLU A 288 -26.27 5.07 -22.01
C GLU A 288 -25.02 4.44 -22.62
N ALA A 289 -24.90 3.11 -22.57
CA ALA A 289 -23.75 2.42 -23.15
C ALA A 289 -23.72 2.54 -24.68
N ASN A 290 -24.87 2.52 -25.35
CA ASN A 290 -24.96 2.73 -26.79
C ASN A 290 -24.54 4.14 -27.19
N GLU A 291 -24.99 5.17 -26.47
CA GLU A 291 -24.58 6.57 -26.70
C GLU A 291 -23.06 6.73 -26.58
N ILE A 292 -22.48 6.22 -25.49
CA ILE A 292 -21.02 6.27 -25.28
C ILE A 292 -20.27 5.51 -26.38
N PHE A 293 -20.80 4.36 -26.83
CA PHE A 293 -20.17 3.59 -27.91
C PHE A 293 -20.22 4.31 -29.25
N ASP A 294 -21.34 4.98 -29.56
CA ASP A 294 -21.48 5.80 -30.76
C ASP A 294 -20.52 7.00 -30.74
N ASP A 295 -20.35 7.64 -29.58
CA ASP A 295 -19.38 8.73 -29.40
C ASP A 295 -17.93 8.26 -29.61
N LEU A 296 -17.60 7.05 -29.16
CA LEU A 296 -16.27 6.46 -29.33
C LEU A 296 -16.06 5.84 -30.71
N TYR A 297 -17.11 5.67 -31.52
CA TYR A 297 -17.09 4.82 -32.72
C TYR A 297 -16.01 5.20 -33.74
N SER A 298 -15.75 6.51 -33.91
CA SER A 298 -14.71 7.00 -34.82
C SER A 298 -13.31 6.59 -34.39
N ASP A 299 -13.10 6.44 -33.09
CA ASP A 299 -11.78 6.31 -32.47
C ASP A 299 -11.50 4.87 -32.03
N ILE A 300 -12.49 3.96 -32.14
CA ILE A 300 -12.36 2.54 -31.74
C ILE A 300 -11.11 1.88 -32.33
N LYS A 301 -10.78 2.16 -33.60
CA LYS A 301 -9.62 1.55 -34.25
C LYS A 301 -8.31 2.00 -33.60
N ASP A 302 -8.23 3.26 -33.19
CA ASP A 302 -7.05 3.82 -32.56
C ASP A 302 -6.96 3.35 -31.10
N ILE A 303 -8.09 3.36 -30.38
CA ILE A 303 -8.19 2.84 -29.00
C ILE A 303 -7.88 1.34 -28.93
N ALA A 304 -8.25 0.56 -29.95
CA ALA A 304 -7.94 -0.86 -30.02
C ALA A 304 -6.49 -1.15 -30.45
N ASN A 305 -5.80 -0.16 -31.02
CA ASN A 305 -4.42 -0.30 -31.50
C ASN A 305 -3.40 -0.04 -30.38
N ILE A 306 -3.60 -0.68 -29.23
CA ILE A 306 -2.69 -0.58 -28.08
C ILE A 306 -1.56 -1.62 -28.16
N ASP A 307 -0.36 -1.23 -27.76
CA ASP A 307 0.78 -2.14 -27.65
C ASP A 307 0.73 -2.92 -26.32
N LEU A 308 -0.05 -4.01 -26.32
CA LEU A 308 -0.16 -4.89 -25.17
C LEU A 308 1.18 -5.52 -24.78
N GLU A 309 2.06 -5.84 -25.73
CA GLU A 309 3.35 -6.44 -25.42
C GLU A 309 4.24 -5.48 -24.64
N GLU A 310 4.29 -4.22 -25.07
CA GLU A 310 5.01 -3.17 -24.36
C GLU A 310 4.42 -2.93 -22.97
N ILE A 311 3.09 -2.86 -22.83
CA ILE A 311 2.42 -2.71 -21.53
C ILE A 311 2.78 -3.86 -20.59
N PHE A 312 2.69 -5.10 -21.07
CA PHE A 312 3.01 -6.29 -20.26
C PHE A 312 4.49 -6.33 -19.83
N ASN A 313 5.40 -5.96 -20.74
CA ASN A 313 6.82 -5.89 -20.42
C ASN A 313 7.10 -4.79 -19.40
N ARG A 314 6.47 -3.63 -19.53
CA ARG A 314 6.72 -2.47 -18.67
C ARG A 314 6.17 -2.65 -17.25
N THR A 315 5.00 -3.29 -17.13
CA THR A 315 4.32 -3.56 -15.84
C THR A 315 4.76 -4.86 -15.17
N SER A 316 5.62 -5.66 -15.82
CA SER A 316 6.02 -7.00 -15.37
C SER A 316 4.85 -7.98 -15.16
N ALA A 317 3.67 -7.71 -15.73
CA ALA A 317 2.46 -8.51 -15.53
C ALA A 317 2.56 -9.94 -16.12
N ARG A 318 3.54 -10.24 -16.97
CA ARG A 318 3.83 -11.61 -17.47
C ARG A 318 4.46 -12.54 -16.42
N LYS A 319 4.93 -12.03 -15.28
CA LYS A 319 5.73 -12.79 -14.30
C LYS A 319 4.93 -13.46 -13.17
N ASN A 320 3.61 -13.31 -13.13
CA ASN A 320 2.76 -13.91 -12.09
C ASN A 320 1.96 -15.10 -12.60
#